data_AF-A0A0M9E7V9-F1
#
_entry.id   AF-A0A0M9E7V9-F1
#
_cell.length_a   1.000
_cell.length_b   1.000
_cell.length_c   1.000
_cell.angle_alpha   90.00
_cell.angle_beta   90.00
_cell.angle_gamma   90.00
#
_symmetry.space_group_name_H-M   'P 1'
#
loop_
_entity.id
_entity.type
_entity.pdbx_description
1 polymer ?
#
loop_
_entity_poly.entity_id
_entity_poly.type
_entity_poly.pdbx_seq_one_letter_code
_entity_poly.pdbx_strand_id
1 'polypeptide(L)'
;MSATFFSSILCKQKICRCCGKIFYICQKCYKGQVYCSDECRRAGYLERHREAQRRYQGTKNGKKKRNDASNRRRNGGKKNTGKFRRRLQTCMCRMMSLIPKRDHKDDEHREKCSICGIEGILVENFPRRL
;
A
#
# COMPACT_ATOMS: atom_id res chain seq x y z
N MET A 1 -8.20 -30.53 34.15
CA MET A 1 -9.05 -29.88 33.13
C MET A 1 -8.39 -28.56 32.77
N SER A 2 -7.55 -28.56 31.74
CA SER A 2 -6.78 -27.39 31.34
C SER A 2 -7.68 -26.48 30.51
N ALA A 3 -8.21 -25.43 31.12
CA ALA A 3 -8.86 -24.34 30.40
C ALA A 3 -7.78 -23.63 29.58
N THR A 4 -7.63 -24.03 28.32
CA THR A 4 -6.89 -23.24 27.34
C THR A 4 -7.67 -21.94 27.19
N PHE A 5 -7.14 -20.86 27.76
CA PHE A 5 -7.51 -19.51 27.38
C PHE A 5 -7.20 -19.37 25.88
N PHE A 6 -8.16 -19.75 25.03
CA PHE A 6 -8.17 -19.36 23.63
C PHE A 6 -8.41 -17.84 23.64
N SER A 7 -7.32 -17.09 23.80
CA SER A 7 -7.30 -15.66 23.52
C SER A 7 -7.74 -15.53 22.07
N SER A 8 -9.02 -15.22 21.88
CA SER A 8 -9.64 -15.19 20.57
C SER A 8 -8.98 -14.06 19.78
N ILE A 9 -8.26 -14.42 18.72
CA ILE A 9 -7.57 -13.45 17.90
C ILE A 9 -8.62 -12.76 17.04
N LEU A 10 -8.68 -11.44 17.15
CA LEU A 10 -9.60 -10.62 16.38
C LEU A 10 -8.91 -10.15 15.09
N CYS A 11 -9.60 -10.30 13.97
CA CYS A 11 -9.21 -9.84 12.64
C CYS A 11 -10.18 -8.78 12.13
N LYS A 12 -9.70 -7.83 11.33
CA LYS A 12 -10.52 -6.78 10.72
C LYS A 12 -10.32 -6.76 9.21
N GLN A 13 -11.42 -6.61 8.48
CA GLN A 13 -11.40 -6.42 7.03
C GLN A 13 -10.95 -5.00 6.68
N LYS A 14 -10.08 -4.89 5.67
CA LYS A 14 -9.62 -3.62 5.11
C LYS A 14 -9.56 -3.70 3.59
N ILE A 15 -9.80 -2.57 2.94
CA ILE A 15 -9.61 -2.41 1.49
C ILE A 15 -8.26 -1.71 1.27
N CYS A 16 -7.43 -2.28 0.39
CA CYS A 16 -6.14 -1.70 0.03
C CYS A 16 -6.33 -0.40 -0.76
N ARG A 17 -5.74 0.71 -0.29
CA ARG A 17 -5.81 2.02 -0.98
C ARG A 17 -5.04 2.08 -2.29
N CYS A 18 -4.19 1.09 -2.59
CA CYS A 18 -3.44 1.03 -3.84
C CYS A 18 -4.13 0.17 -4.90
N CYS A 19 -4.55 -1.05 -4.55
CA CYS A 19 -5.08 -2.03 -5.52
C CYS A 19 -6.55 -2.39 -5.32
N GLY A 20 -7.24 -1.86 -4.30
CA GLY A 20 -8.64 -2.16 -4.01
C GLY A 20 -8.90 -3.56 -3.43
N LYS A 21 -7.88 -4.41 -3.32
CA LYS A 21 -8.04 -5.76 -2.76
C LYS A 21 -8.46 -5.73 -1.30
N ILE A 22 -9.42 -6.58 -0.93
CA ILE A 22 -9.79 -6.86 0.44
C ILE A 22 -8.69 -7.70 1.10
N PHE A 23 -8.24 -7.29 2.28
CA PHE A 23 -7.28 -8.01 3.10
C PHE A 23 -7.68 -7.96 4.58
N TYR A 24 -7.26 -8.96 5.33
CA TYR A 24 -7.57 -9.07 6.76
C TYR A 24 -6.31 -8.87 7.59
N ILE A 25 -6.46 -8.22 8.73
CA ILE A 25 -5.35 -7.93 9.63
C ILE A 25 -5.79 -8.16 11.07
N CYS A 26 -4.96 -8.83 11.87
CA CYS A 26 -5.27 -9.03 13.29
C CYS A 26 -5.01 -7.78 14.12
N GLN A 27 -5.65 -7.69 15.29
CA GLN A 27 -5.51 -6.54 16.20
C GLN A 27 -4.06 -6.26 16.59
N LYS A 28 -3.24 -7.32 16.78
CA LYS A 28 -1.82 -7.20 17.13
C LYS A 28 -0.99 -6.58 15.99
N CYS A 29 -1.28 -6.96 14.76
CA CYS A 29 -0.60 -6.44 13.57
C CYS A 29 -1.14 -5.07 13.14
N TYR A 30 -2.36 -4.72 13.53
CA TYR A 30 -2.98 -3.46 13.15
C TYR A 30 -2.32 -2.25 13.84
N LYS A 31 -1.62 -1.45 13.04
CA LYS A 31 -0.97 -0.17 13.37
C LYS A 31 -1.44 0.93 12.39
N GLY A 32 -2.68 0.82 11.90
CA GLY A 32 -3.23 1.74 10.90
C GLY A 32 -2.94 1.36 9.45
N GLN A 33 -2.77 0.07 9.14
CA GLN A 33 -2.48 -0.38 7.78
C GLN A 33 -3.65 -0.07 6.83
N VAL A 34 -3.28 0.41 5.66
CA VAL A 34 -4.18 0.76 4.56
C VAL A 34 -3.78 0.09 3.24
N TYR A 35 -2.72 -0.73 3.25
CA TYR A 35 -2.20 -1.45 2.09
C TYR A 35 -2.10 -2.94 2.42
N CYS A 36 -2.43 -3.80 1.46
CA CYS A 36 -2.41 -5.26 1.64
C CYS A 36 -1.01 -5.86 1.60
N SER A 37 -0.02 -5.14 1.05
CA SER A 37 1.36 -5.60 0.94
C SER A 37 2.35 -4.44 0.89
N ASP A 38 3.62 -4.77 1.08
CA ASP A 38 4.72 -3.83 0.96
C ASP A 38 4.93 -3.34 -0.48
N GLU A 39 4.55 -4.11 -1.51
CA GLU A 39 4.52 -3.57 -2.88
C GLU A 39 3.46 -2.47 -3.02
N CYS A 40 2.25 -2.72 -2.52
CA CYS A 40 1.17 -1.72 -2.56
C CYS A 40 1.53 -0.46 -1.77
N ARG A 41 2.22 -0.60 -0.63
CA ARG A 41 2.74 0.53 0.14
C ARG A 41 3.75 1.35 -0.66
N ARG A 42 4.72 0.69 -1.32
CA ARG A 42 5.73 1.36 -2.15
C ARG A 42 5.10 2.04 -3.37
N ALA A 43 4.17 1.37 -4.04
CA ALA A 43 3.45 1.93 -5.18
C ALA A 43 2.64 3.18 -4.79
N GLY A 44 1.85 3.10 -3.70
CA GLY A 44 1.09 4.25 -3.20
C GLY A 44 1.97 5.42 -2.71
N TYR A 45 3.18 5.14 -2.20
CA TYR A 45 4.16 6.20 -1.91
C TYR A 45 4.65 6.88 -3.19
N LEU A 46 5.03 6.10 -4.20
CA LEU A 46 5.52 6.64 -5.48
C LEU A 46 4.47 7.49 -6.19
N GLU A 47 3.21 7.07 -6.16
CA GLU A 47 2.11 7.83 -6.75
C GLU A 47 1.90 9.18 -6.05
N ARG A 48 1.82 9.19 -4.71
CA ARG A 48 1.72 10.42 -3.93
C ARG A 48 2.92 11.35 -4.16
N HIS A 49 4.13 10.78 -4.21
CA HIS A 49 5.34 11.54 -4.50
C HIS A 49 5.28 12.17 -5.90
N ARG A 50 4.86 11.42 -6.93
CA ARG A 50 4.68 11.94 -8.29
C ARG A 50 3.65 13.06 -8.33
N GLU A 51 2.55 12.93 -7.60
CA GLU A 51 1.55 13.98 -7.51
C GLU A 51 2.09 15.24 -6.83
N ALA A 52 2.76 15.11 -5.69
CA ALA A 52 3.42 16.23 -5.03
C ALA A 52 4.45 16.91 -5.95
N GLN A 53 5.23 16.13 -6.68
CA GLN A 53 6.19 16.63 -7.65
C GLN A 53 5.50 17.37 -8.81
N ARG A 54 4.38 16.85 -9.34
CA ARG A 54 3.57 17.53 -10.37
C ARG A 54 3.06 18.88 -9.87
N ARG A 55 2.51 18.93 -8.65
CA ARG A 55 2.05 20.19 -8.02
C ARG A 55 3.20 21.17 -7.86
N TYR A 56 4.34 20.72 -7.33
CA TYR A 56 5.53 21.56 -7.15
C TYR A 56 6.05 22.13 -8.48
N GLN A 57 6.07 21.33 -9.55
CA GLN A 57 6.51 21.80 -10.88
C GLN A 57 5.64 22.94 -11.44
N GLY A 58 4.39 23.06 -11.02
CA GLY A 58 3.50 24.17 -11.37
C GLY A 58 3.85 25.50 -10.66
N THR A 59 4.55 25.45 -9.53
CA THR A 59 4.91 26.63 -8.74
C THR A 59 5.98 27.49 -9.42
N LYS A 60 6.10 28.77 -9.05
CA LYS A 60 7.18 29.67 -9.54
C LYS A 60 8.57 29.07 -9.27
N ASN A 61 8.79 28.55 -8.07
CA ASN A 61 10.06 27.91 -7.67
C ASN A 61 10.33 26.63 -8.46
N GLY A 62 9.31 25.80 -8.68
CA GLY A 62 9.44 24.59 -9.48
C GLY A 62 9.77 24.88 -10.95
N LYS A 63 9.12 25.89 -11.54
CA LYS A 63 9.42 26.37 -12.90
C LYS A 63 10.85 26.90 -13.01
N LYS A 64 11.30 27.73 -12.05
CA LYS A 64 12.68 28.24 -11.99
C LYS A 64 13.71 27.11 -11.96
N LYS A 65 13.54 26.16 -11.04
CA LYS A 65 14.43 24.98 -10.92
C LYS A 65 14.47 24.15 -12.20
N ARG A 66 13.34 24.02 -12.90
CA ARG A 66 13.27 23.33 -14.20
C ARG A 66 14.06 24.07 -15.29
N ASN A 67 13.94 25.39 -15.35
CA ASN A 67 14.66 26.22 -16.31
C ASN A 67 16.18 26.17 -16.03
N ASP A 68 16.58 26.28 -14.76
CA ASP A 68 17.99 26.17 -14.35
C ASP A 68 18.58 24.81 -14.75
N ALA A 69 17.84 23.72 -14.52
CA ALA A 69 18.26 22.38 -14.94
C ALA A 69 18.36 22.25 -16.46
N SER A 70 17.45 22.86 -17.22
CA SER A 70 17.51 22.89 -18.70
C SER A 70 18.73 23.68 -19.18
N ASN A 71 18.99 24.85 -18.61
CA ASN A 71 20.15 25.68 -18.94
C ASN A 71 21.46 24.96 -18.63
N ARG A 72 21.55 24.27 -17.48
CA ARG A 72 22.72 23.42 -17.16
C ARG A 72 22.93 22.30 -18.17
N ARG A 73 21.87 21.65 -18.66
CA ARG A 73 22.02 20.59 -19.69
C ARG A 73 22.46 21.15 -21.04
N ARG A 74 21.96 22.33 -21.42
CA ARG A 74 22.28 22.97 -22.71
C ARG A 74 23.69 23.57 -22.71
N ASN A 75 24.08 24.21 -21.61
CA ASN A 75 25.28 25.06 -21.55
C ASN A 75 26.41 24.44 -20.73
N GLY A 76 26.14 23.46 -19.85
CA GLY A 76 27.10 22.89 -18.90
C GLY A 76 27.78 21.63 -19.41
N GLY A 77 28.23 21.62 -20.67
CA GLY A 77 28.73 20.44 -21.37
C GLY A 77 29.67 19.56 -20.54
N LYS A 78 29.24 18.32 -20.26
CA LYS A 78 30.05 17.09 -20.23
C LYS A 78 29.17 15.84 -20.14
N LYS A 79 29.54 14.84 -20.94
CA LYS A 79 28.92 13.51 -21.09
C LYS A 79 29.20 12.68 -19.83
N ASN A 80 28.23 11.89 -19.38
CA ASN A 80 28.52 10.53 -18.93
C ASN A 80 27.30 9.59 -18.96
N THR A 81 27.44 8.61 -19.86
CA THR A 81 27.11 7.18 -19.76
C THR A 81 25.87 6.76 -18.95
N GLY A 82 24.85 6.34 -19.70
CA GLY A 82 24.22 5.04 -19.51
C GLY A 82 23.62 4.78 -18.12
N LYS A 83 22.65 5.56 -17.68
CA LYS A 83 21.74 5.10 -16.62
C LYS A 83 20.60 4.32 -17.25
N PHE A 84 20.76 3.00 -17.23
CA PHE A 84 19.76 1.98 -17.52
C PHE A 84 18.38 2.44 -17.05
N ARG A 85 17.51 2.78 -18.01
CA ARG A 85 16.12 3.13 -17.74
C ARG A 85 15.43 1.88 -17.22
N ARG A 86 15.29 1.73 -15.91
CA ARG A 86 14.31 0.79 -15.36
C ARG A 86 12.91 1.31 -15.68
N ARG A 87 12.44 0.86 -16.85
CA ARG A 87 11.05 0.89 -17.32
C ARG A 87 10.12 0.42 -16.19
N LEU A 88 8.98 1.11 -16.13
CA LEU A 88 7.74 0.78 -15.45
C LEU A 88 7.81 -0.39 -14.46
N GLN A 89 7.84 -0.06 -13.17
CA GLN A 89 7.25 -0.92 -12.15
C GLN A 89 5.85 -0.38 -11.85
N THR A 90 4.96 -0.48 -12.84
CA THR A 90 3.53 -0.51 -12.57
C THR A 90 3.25 -1.82 -11.83
N CYS A 91 2.56 -1.74 -10.70
CA CYS A 91 2.21 -2.89 -9.88
C CYS A 91 1.53 -3.96 -10.75
N MET A 92 2.15 -5.12 -10.90
CA MET A 92 1.54 -6.28 -11.58
C MET A 92 0.26 -6.75 -10.87
N CYS A 93 0.04 -6.30 -9.64
CA CYS A 93 -1.22 -6.48 -8.92
C CYS A 93 -2.45 -5.83 -9.59
N ARG A 94 -2.28 -4.94 -10.59
CA ARG A 94 -3.41 -4.35 -11.33
C ARG A 94 -3.99 -5.27 -12.41
N MET A 95 -3.31 -6.39 -12.73
CA MET A 95 -3.76 -7.32 -13.78
C MET A 95 -4.56 -8.52 -13.26
N MET A 96 -4.76 -8.69 -11.94
CA MET A 96 -5.34 -9.93 -11.37
C MET A 96 -6.53 -9.71 -10.43
N SER A 97 -7.43 -8.77 -10.73
CA SER A 97 -8.59 -8.48 -9.86
C SER A 97 -9.90 -8.30 -10.61
N LEU A 98 -10.35 -9.34 -11.32
CA LEU A 98 -11.74 -9.46 -11.82
C LEU A 98 -12.40 -10.77 -11.36
N ILE A 99 -12.11 -11.21 -10.14
CA ILE A 99 -12.86 -12.31 -9.52
C ILE A 99 -13.65 -11.73 -8.34
N PRO A 100 -14.98 -11.52 -8.47
CA PRO A 100 -15.81 -11.19 -7.32
C PRO A 100 -15.74 -12.35 -6.33
N LYS A 101 -15.32 -12.07 -5.09
CA LYS A 101 -15.40 -13.06 -4.01
C LYS A 101 -16.85 -13.14 -3.55
N ARG A 102 -17.36 -14.37 -3.52
CA ARG A 102 -18.72 -14.75 -3.13
C ARG A 102 -19.05 -14.22 -1.73
N ASP A 103 -20.25 -13.68 -1.58
CA ASP A 103 -20.86 -13.38 -0.29
C ASP A 103 -21.12 -14.72 0.42
N HIS A 104 -20.24 -15.11 1.35
CA HIS A 104 -20.49 -16.22 2.25
C HIS A 104 -21.33 -15.70 3.41
N LYS A 105 -22.59 -16.12 3.43
CA LYS A 105 -23.50 -15.96 4.56
C LYS A 105 -23.18 -17.04 5.60
N ASP A 106 -23.12 -16.60 6.84
CA ASP A 106 -23.43 -17.36 8.06
C ASP A 106 -22.53 -18.56 8.38
N ASP A 107 -21.39 -18.26 9.01
CA ASP A 107 -20.68 -19.08 10.01
C ASP A 107 -19.61 -18.18 10.66
N GLU A 108 -19.05 -18.51 11.82
CA GLU A 108 -17.98 -17.72 12.45
C GLU A 108 -16.80 -17.50 11.47
N HIS A 109 -16.80 -16.37 10.74
CA HIS A 109 -15.85 -16.12 9.65
C HIS A 109 -14.45 -15.91 10.24
N ARG A 110 -13.65 -16.97 10.19
CA ARG A 110 -12.23 -16.95 10.53
C ARG A 110 -11.41 -16.62 9.30
N GLU A 111 -10.60 -15.58 9.41
CA GLU A 111 -9.77 -15.09 8.31
C GLU A 111 -8.32 -14.93 8.74
N LYS A 112 -7.40 -15.15 7.80
CA LYS A 112 -5.96 -15.09 8.05
C LYS A 112 -5.45 -13.66 7.98
N CYS A 113 -4.70 -13.25 9.01
CA CYS A 113 -3.95 -12.00 8.98
C CYS A 113 -2.96 -12.01 7.82
N SER A 114 -3.03 -11.01 6.95
CA SER A 114 -2.16 -10.87 5.78
C SER A 114 -0.70 -10.57 6.13
N ILE A 115 -0.39 -10.30 7.41
CA ILE A 115 0.97 -10.01 7.89
C ILE A 115 1.57 -11.22 8.60
N CYS A 116 0.89 -11.76 9.62
CA CYS A 116 1.43 -12.85 10.43
C CYS A 116 0.84 -14.23 10.10
N GLY A 117 -0.14 -14.31 9.20
CA GLY A 117 -0.78 -15.57 8.79
C GLY A 117 -1.76 -16.17 9.80
N ILE A 118 -1.83 -15.63 11.02
CA ILE A 118 -2.67 -16.18 12.08
C ILE A 118 -4.15 -16.01 11.75
N GLU A 119 -4.93 -17.07 11.96
CA GLU A 119 -6.39 -17.08 11.83
C GLU A 119 -7.07 -16.39 13.03
N GLY A 120 -8.10 -15.60 12.75
CA GLY A 120 -8.86 -14.90 13.78
C GLY A 120 -10.29 -14.60 13.37
N ILE A 121 -11.14 -14.35 14.36
CA ILE A 121 -12.56 -14.02 14.19
C ILE A 121 -12.66 -12.64 13.56
N LEU A 122 -13.43 -12.53 12.47
CA LEU A 122 -13.66 -11.26 11.81
C LEU A 122 -14.55 -10.34 12.66
N VAL A 123 -14.06 -9.14 12.95
CA VAL A 123 -14.79 -8.08 13.63
C VAL A 123 -14.79 -6.80 12.80
N GLU A 124 -15.88 -6.04 12.87
CA GLU A 124 -15.96 -4.74 12.21
C GLU A 124 -14.97 -3.74 12.83
N ASN A 125 -14.84 -3.76 14.16
CA ASN A 125 -13.98 -2.87 14.92
C ASN A 125 -13.25 -3.64 16.02
N PHE A 126 -11.97 -3.31 16.22
CA PHE A 126 -11.25 -3.81 17.37
C PHE A 126 -11.78 -3.15 18.65
N PRO A 127 -11.96 -3.91 19.74
CA PRO A 127 -12.32 -3.33 21.02
C PRO A 127 -11.24 -2.33 21.45
N ARG A 128 -11.65 -1.25 22.11
CA ARG A 128 -10.70 -0.33 22.74
C ARG A 128 -9.95 -1.13 23.81
N ARG A 129 -8.62 -0.99 23.85
CA ARG A 129 -7.85 -1.48 24.99
C ARG A 129 -8.24 -0.60 26.17
N LEU A 130 -8.93 -1.17 27.15
CA LEU A 130 -9.19 -0.55 28.45
C LEU A 130 -7.87 -0.51 29.24
#